data_AF-A0A524EH77-F1
#
_entry.id   AF-A0A524EH77-F1
#
_cell.length_a   1.000
_cell.length_b   1.000
_cell.length_c   1.000
_cell.angle_alpha   90.00
_cell.angle_beta   90.00
_cell.angle_gamma   90.00
#
_symmetry.space_group_name_H-M   'P 1'
#
loop_
_entity.id
_entity.type
_entity.pdbx_description
1 polymer ?
#
loop_
_entity_poly.entity_id
_entity_poly.type
_entity_poly.pdbx_seq_one_letter_code
_entity_poly.pdbx_strand_id
1 'polypeptide(L)'
;MVEKKYRDSLFIEVPRDEMTFEHHKGGLEAKYDQKLLQENLPPTTGIITGDKSLVKTLGRVLPEETVIALEATEFVNVFGRVVSKAGPFGTTCLQYLYIWDYQAVPTHEADYEPIFVFLEGNRRYAIYDLVHYCSRRIDLKNPGEDGPGLNMVPGWHSFLPARLLNYNQADADLTVFPLSDQHLDSWWNIPDDMSRLKITDYLVDPFALRAPGHFMKTPDETSKTMCCSFLEIERALAEFEDPRQAIVEGAKRALTKCVGIFALHRLGAYLQLLNEMQKVGLIRLPQPISEGLSIASITQMLQKGFLTLTDVGQSLVKGLSREKPKK
;
A
#
# COMPACT_ATOMS: atom_id res chain seq x y z
N MET A 1 0.11 20.26 -15.07
CA MET A 1 -1.27 19.80 -14.80
C MET A 1 -1.28 18.31 -15.04
N VAL A 2 -1.77 17.52 -14.09
CA VAL A 2 -1.92 16.07 -14.25
C VAL A 2 -3.08 15.81 -15.22
N GLU A 3 -2.85 15.00 -16.24
CA GLU A 3 -3.91 14.59 -17.17
C GLU A 3 -4.59 13.33 -16.61
N LYS A 4 -5.92 13.36 -16.50
CA LYS A 4 -6.73 12.21 -16.05
C LYS A 4 -7.67 11.77 -17.18
N LYS A 5 -7.17 10.96 -18.10
CA LYS A 5 -7.86 10.52 -19.33
C LYS A 5 -8.99 9.51 -19.05
N TYR A 6 -8.86 8.72 -18.00
CA TYR A 6 -9.69 7.57 -17.66
C TYR A 6 -10.46 7.76 -16.37
N ARG A 7 -10.55 8.99 -15.86
CA ARG A 7 -11.35 9.34 -14.70
C ARG A 7 -12.76 8.75 -14.79
N ASP A 8 -13.45 8.94 -15.91
CA ASP A 8 -14.82 8.45 -16.08
C ASP A 8 -14.91 6.91 -16.00
N SER A 9 -13.85 6.19 -16.35
CA SER A 9 -13.78 4.73 -16.19
C SER A 9 -13.66 4.30 -14.73
N LEU A 10 -13.18 5.17 -13.84
CA LEU A 10 -13.05 4.91 -12.40
C LEU A 10 -14.31 5.29 -11.62
N PHE A 11 -14.99 6.37 -12.02
CA PHE A 11 -16.20 6.89 -11.37
C PHE A 11 -17.50 6.34 -11.97
N ILE A 12 -17.48 5.11 -12.48
CA ILE A 12 -18.69 4.51 -13.04
C ILE A 12 -19.75 4.29 -11.95
N GLU A 13 -21.01 4.53 -12.29
CA GLU A 13 -22.15 4.16 -11.48
C GLU A 13 -22.89 3.03 -12.18
N VAL A 14 -23.09 1.92 -11.47
CA VAL A 14 -23.82 0.76 -11.99
C VAL A 14 -25.15 0.68 -11.25
N PRO A 15 -26.30 0.55 -11.94
CA PRO A 15 -27.58 0.31 -11.28
C PRO A 15 -27.56 -1.00 -10.50
N ARG A 16 -28.14 -1.02 -9.29
CA ARG A 16 -28.07 -2.19 -8.38
C ARG A 16 -28.71 -3.45 -8.97
N ASP A 17 -29.70 -3.29 -9.81
CA ASP A 17 -30.42 -4.36 -10.52
C ASP A 17 -29.67 -4.91 -11.74
N GLU A 18 -28.65 -4.19 -12.22
CA GLU A 18 -27.79 -4.60 -13.33
C GLU A 18 -26.46 -5.20 -12.86
N MET A 19 -26.14 -5.13 -11.57
CA MET A 19 -24.89 -5.62 -11.01
C MET A 19 -24.80 -7.15 -11.07
N THR A 20 -23.67 -7.63 -11.58
CA THR A 20 -23.30 -9.05 -11.54
C THR A 20 -22.06 -9.27 -10.68
N PHE A 21 -21.88 -10.51 -10.24
CA PHE A 21 -20.78 -10.93 -9.36
C PHE A 21 -20.24 -12.31 -9.80
N GLU A 22 -20.12 -12.51 -11.11
CA GLU A 22 -19.73 -13.76 -11.75
C GLU A 22 -18.23 -13.81 -12.08
N HIS A 23 -17.54 -12.67 -12.04
CA HIS A 23 -16.11 -12.55 -12.30
C HIS A 23 -15.32 -13.07 -11.09
N HIS A 24 -15.29 -14.42 -10.97
CA HIS A 24 -14.61 -15.15 -9.92
C HIS A 24 -13.92 -16.47 -10.34
N LYS A 25 -12.88 -16.89 -9.60
CA LYS A 25 -12.29 -18.23 -9.73
C LYS A 25 -13.33 -19.32 -9.42
N GLY A 26 -13.26 -20.44 -10.15
CA GLY A 26 -14.16 -21.58 -9.94
C GLY A 26 -14.13 -22.11 -8.50
N GLY A 27 -15.32 -22.42 -7.96
CA GLY A 27 -15.51 -22.88 -6.58
C GLY A 27 -15.62 -21.76 -5.53
N LEU A 28 -15.61 -20.49 -5.97
CA LEU A 28 -15.98 -19.33 -5.17
C LEU A 28 -17.37 -18.82 -5.57
N GLU A 29 -18.00 -18.06 -4.70
CA GLU A 29 -19.21 -17.29 -4.96
C GLU A 29 -18.98 -15.86 -4.49
N ALA A 30 -19.53 -14.88 -5.21
CA ALA A 30 -19.45 -13.48 -4.82
C ALA A 30 -20.84 -12.82 -4.75
N LYS A 31 -21.00 -11.87 -3.84
CA LYS A 31 -22.21 -11.05 -3.70
C LYS A 31 -21.91 -9.70 -3.05
N TYR A 32 -22.83 -8.75 -3.16
CA TYR A 32 -22.79 -7.53 -2.38
C TYR A 32 -23.66 -7.65 -1.12
N ASP A 33 -23.08 -7.27 0.03
CA ASP A 33 -23.78 -7.14 1.31
C ASP A 33 -23.27 -5.87 2.00
N GLN A 34 -23.95 -4.76 1.77
CA GLN A 34 -23.53 -3.44 2.26
C GLN A 34 -23.36 -3.43 3.78
N LYS A 35 -24.28 -4.05 4.51
CA LYS A 35 -24.26 -4.04 5.97
C LYS A 35 -23.04 -4.82 6.48
N LEU A 36 -22.85 -6.03 5.98
CA LEU A 36 -21.72 -6.87 6.40
C LEU A 36 -20.38 -6.21 6.07
N LEU A 37 -20.26 -5.61 4.89
CA LEU A 37 -19.06 -4.89 4.45
C LEU A 37 -18.80 -3.66 5.34
N GLN A 38 -19.80 -2.82 5.58
CA GLN A 38 -19.64 -1.61 6.38
C GLN A 38 -19.28 -1.93 7.85
N GLU A 39 -19.93 -2.93 8.45
CA GLU A 39 -19.64 -3.38 9.83
C GLU A 39 -18.23 -3.97 9.98
N ASN A 40 -17.65 -4.46 8.88
CA ASN A 40 -16.38 -5.16 8.89
C ASN A 40 -15.24 -4.43 8.18
N LEU A 41 -15.47 -3.23 7.66
CA LEU A 41 -14.44 -2.37 7.09
C LEU A 41 -13.34 -2.14 8.14
N PRO A 42 -12.07 -2.46 7.84
CA PRO A 42 -10.98 -2.17 8.76
C PRO A 42 -10.90 -0.67 9.02
N PRO A 43 -10.68 -0.22 10.26
CA PRO A 43 -10.41 1.18 10.53
C PRO A 43 -9.16 1.63 9.76
N THR A 44 -9.31 2.68 8.95
CA THR A 44 -8.25 3.27 8.13
C THR A 44 -8.05 4.74 8.46
N THR A 45 -6.84 5.26 8.26
CA THR A 45 -6.57 6.71 8.31
C THR A 45 -5.79 7.17 7.08
N GLY A 46 -6.01 8.42 6.71
CA GLY A 46 -5.26 9.10 5.66
C GLY A 46 -5.75 8.82 4.24
N ILE A 47 -6.83 8.05 4.06
CA ILE A 47 -7.38 7.70 2.74
C ILE A 47 -7.79 8.95 1.97
N ILE A 48 -8.54 9.84 2.62
CA ILE A 48 -9.19 10.99 1.97
C ILE A 48 -8.23 12.19 1.89
N THR A 49 -7.42 12.39 2.92
CA THR A 49 -6.65 13.63 3.12
C THR A 49 -5.14 13.43 3.22
N GLY A 50 -4.65 12.19 3.14
CA GLY A 50 -3.25 11.85 3.35
C GLY A 50 -2.31 12.60 2.40
N ASP A 51 -2.60 12.58 1.10
CA ASP A 51 -1.80 13.25 0.07
C ASP A 51 -1.75 14.77 0.26
N LYS A 52 -2.91 15.39 0.48
CA LYS A 52 -3.00 16.84 0.76
C LYS A 52 -2.28 17.21 2.05
N SER A 53 -2.33 16.35 3.07
CA SER A 53 -1.61 16.53 4.32
C SER A 53 -0.09 16.40 4.14
N LEU A 54 0.35 15.47 3.28
CA LEU A 54 1.74 15.31 2.89
C LEU A 54 2.24 16.58 2.19
N VAL A 55 1.52 17.11 1.20
CA VAL A 55 1.87 18.37 0.52
C VAL A 55 1.91 19.54 1.49
N LYS A 56 0.90 19.69 2.34
CA LYS A 56 0.86 20.78 3.33
C LYS A 56 2.06 20.74 4.28
N THR A 57 2.51 19.54 4.65
CA THR A 57 3.60 19.36 5.61
C THR A 57 4.98 19.43 4.92
N LEU A 58 5.12 18.86 3.72
CA LEU A 58 6.41 18.66 3.06
C LEU A 58 6.58 19.36 1.71
N GLY A 59 5.61 20.11 1.21
CA GLY A 59 5.59 20.59 -0.18
C GLY A 59 6.84 21.37 -0.62
N ARG A 60 7.55 22.01 0.31
CA ARG A 60 8.82 22.72 0.01
C ARG A 60 10.04 21.81 -0.22
N VAL A 61 9.98 20.55 0.23
CA VAL A 61 11.07 19.57 0.11
C VAL A 61 10.78 18.47 -0.90
N LEU A 62 9.51 18.36 -1.32
CA LEU A 62 9.09 17.42 -2.36
C LEU A 62 9.48 17.98 -3.74
N PRO A 63 9.78 17.12 -4.72
CA PRO A 63 9.87 17.51 -6.12
C PRO A 63 8.57 18.18 -6.57
N GLU A 64 8.65 19.20 -7.43
CA GLU A 64 7.49 19.96 -7.91
C GLU A 64 6.48 19.04 -8.59
N GLU A 65 6.96 18.09 -9.39
CA GLU A 65 6.14 17.08 -10.06
C GLU A 65 5.38 16.20 -9.06
N THR A 66 5.99 15.87 -7.91
CA THR A 66 5.33 15.09 -6.85
C THR A 66 4.27 15.93 -6.16
N VAL A 67 4.53 17.21 -5.88
CA VAL A 67 3.55 18.11 -5.28
C VAL A 67 2.31 18.22 -6.18
N ILE A 68 2.52 18.48 -7.47
CA ILE A 68 1.45 18.58 -8.46
C ILE A 68 0.65 17.27 -8.54
N ALA A 69 1.33 16.12 -8.48
CA ALA A 69 0.68 14.82 -8.47
C ALA A 69 -0.20 14.60 -7.23
N LEU A 70 0.36 14.82 -6.03
CA LEU A 70 -0.36 14.65 -4.75
C LEU A 70 -1.54 15.61 -4.60
N GLU A 71 -1.42 16.85 -5.09
CA GLU A 71 -2.53 17.81 -5.08
C GLU A 71 -3.63 17.42 -6.05
N ALA A 72 -3.27 16.78 -7.16
CA ALA A 72 -4.21 16.30 -8.16
C ALA A 72 -4.90 15.00 -7.73
N THR A 73 -4.27 14.12 -6.95
CA THR A 73 -4.85 12.84 -6.52
C THR A 73 -6.21 13.03 -5.83
N GLU A 74 -7.21 12.27 -6.27
CA GLU A 74 -8.48 12.14 -5.58
C GLU A 74 -8.76 10.69 -5.24
N PHE A 75 -9.17 10.47 -3.99
CA PHE A 75 -9.77 9.21 -3.60
C PHE A 75 -11.12 9.05 -4.31
N VAL A 76 -11.26 7.98 -5.06
CA VAL A 76 -12.47 7.67 -5.82
C VAL A 76 -13.53 7.15 -4.85
N ASN A 77 -13.30 5.97 -4.28
CA ASN A 77 -14.16 5.33 -3.28
C ASN A 77 -13.51 4.02 -2.79
N VAL A 78 -14.11 3.41 -1.75
CA VAL A 78 -13.85 2.02 -1.37
C VAL A 78 -14.97 1.13 -1.92
N PHE A 79 -14.59 0.14 -2.71
CA PHE A 79 -15.49 -0.82 -3.31
C PHE A 79 -15.33 -2.17 -2.62
N GLY A 80 -16.42 -2.89 -2.37
CA GLY A 80 -16.35 -4.17 -1.70
C GLY A 80 -17.37 -5.19 -2.15
N ARG A 81 -17.02 -6.47 -1.92
CA ARG A 81 -17.89 -7.63 -2.14
C ARG A 81 -17.57 -8.73 -1.14
N VAL A 82 -18.56 -9.56 -0.86
CA VAL A 82 -18.44 -10.77 -0.05
C VAL A 82 -18.05 -11.92 -0.97
N VAL A 83 -17.06 -12.68 -0.57
CA VAL A 83 -16.52 -13.84 -1.28
C VAL A 83 -16.63 -15.05 -0.37
N SER A 84 -17.30 -16.08 -0.84
CA SER A 84 -17.49 -17.33 -0.11
C SER A 84 -16.86 -18.49 -0.87
N LYS A 85 -16.25 -19.43 -0.13
CA LYS A 85 -15.80 -20.70 -0.70
C LYS A 85 -16.76 -21.82 -0.30
N ALA A 86 -17.29 -22.55 -1.27
CA ALA A 86 -18.17 -23.70 -1.01
C ALA A 86 -17.41 -24.84 -0.30
N GLY A 87 -17.99 -25.40 0.76
CA GLY A 87 -17.43 -26.53 1.50
C GLY A 87 -17.93 -26.66 2.95
N PRO A 88 -17.58 -27.76 3.66
CA PRO A 88 -18.09 -28.08 5.00
C PRO A 88 -17.68 -27.09 6.10
N PHE A 89 -16.70 -26.20 5.83
CA PHE A 89 -16.26 -25.14 6.73
C PHE A 89 -16.31 -23.76 6.04
N GLY A 90 -17.34 -23.56 5.18
CA GLY A 90 -17.49 -22.40 4.30
C GLY A 90 -16.89 -21.13 4.90
N THR A 91 -15.82 -20.64 4.27
CA THR A 91 -15.07 -19.48 4.76
C THR A 91 -15.54 -18.24 4.01
N THR A 92 -15.83 -17.18 4.76
CA THR A 92 -16.24 -15.89 4.20
C THR A 92 -15.07 -14.92 4.24
N CYS A 93 -14.77 -14.31 3.11
CA CYS A 93 -13.81 -13.24 2.95
C CYS A 93 -14.54 -12.00 2.44
N LEU A 94 -14.27 -10.84 3.02
CA LEU A 94 -14.74 -9.55 2.55
C LEU A 94 -13.59 -8.91 1.79
N GLN A 95 -13.77 -8.73 0.48
CA GLN A 95 -12.80 -8.04 -0.36
C GLN A 95 -13.15 -6.56 -0.40
N TYR A 96 -12.16 -5.70 -0.16
CA TYR A 96 -12.21 -4.26 -0.33
C TYR A 96 -11.13 -3.83 -1.32
N LEU A 97 -11.47 -2.90 -2.21
CA LEU A 97 -10.53 -2.20 -3.09
C LEU A 97 -10.68 -0.70 -2.81
N TYR A 98 -9.60 -0.08 -2.37
CA TYR A 98 -9.50 1.37 -2.25
C TYR A 98 -8.99 1.89 -3.58
N ILE A 99 -9.72 2.80 -4.21
CA ILE A 99 -9.39 3.31 -5.55
C ILE A 99 -9.03 4.79 -5.45
N TRP A 100 -7.93 5.16 -6.08
CA TRP A 100 -7.55 6.56 -6.32
C TRP A 100 -7.49 6.79 -7.81
N ASP A 101 -7.79 8.02 -8.25
CA ASP A 101 -7.74 8.35 -9.67
C ASP A 101 -6.34 8.69 -10.17
N TYR A 102 -5.37 8.65 -9.27
CA TYR A 102 -3.97 8.91 -9.56
C TYR A 102 -3.09 8.35 -8.44
N GLN A 103 -1.83 8.03 -8.73
CA GLN A 103 -0.78 7.81 -7.73
C GLN A 103 0.43 8.68 -8.05
N ALA A 104 1.02 9.30 -7.01
CA ALA A 104 2.18 10.16 -7.19
C ALA A 104 3.48 9.36 -7.39
N VAL A 105 3.66 8.24 -6.68
CA VAL A 105 4.91 7.47 -6.65
C VAL A 105 4.65 5.95 -6.67
N PRO A 106 5.09 5.21 -7.72
CA PRO A 106 5.41 5.73 -9.04
C PRO A 106 4.20 6.44 -9.67
N THR A 107 4.51 7.43 -10.52
CA THR A 107 3.50 8.27 -11.15
C THR A 107 2.73 7.49 -12.21
N HIS A 108 1.44 7.30 -12.00
CA HIS A 108 0.54 6.73 -12.99
C HIS A 108 -0.92 7.13 -12.70
N GLU A 109 -1.75 7.12 -13.73
CA GLU A 109 -3.17 7.40 -13.62
C GLU A 109 -3.92 6.16 -13.15
N ALA A 110 -4.83 6.32 -12.19
CA ALA A 110 -5.52 5.22 -11.51
C ALA A 110 -4.60 4.32 -10.67
N ASP A 111 -5.04 4.05 -9.45
CA ASP A 111 -4.32 3.17 -8.55
C ASP A 111 -5.30 2.48 -7.60
N TYR A 112 -4.91 1.31 -7.09
CA TYR A 112 -5.74 0.56 -6.17
C TYR A 112 -4.95 -0.20 -5.13
N GLU A 113 -5.53 -0.28 -3.93
CA GLU A 113 -4.95 -1.03 -2.83
C GLU A 113 -5.99 -2.02 -2.26
N PRO A 114 -5.73 -3.33 -2.35
CA PRO A 114 -6.66 -4.37 -1.90
C PRO A 114 -6.51 -4.75 -0.42
N ILE A 115 -7.64 -4.94 0.26
CA ILE A 115 -7.70 -5.54 1.60
C ILE A 115 -8.71 -6.68 1.63
N PHE A 116 -8.31 -7.81 2.21
CA PHE A 116 -9.15 -9.00 2.39
C PHE A 116 -9.37 -9.27 3.87
N VAL A 117 -10.60 -9.15 4.35
CA VAL A 117 -10.98 -9.43 5.74
C VAL A 117 -11.60 -10.82 5.83
N PHE A 118 -10.99 -11.70 6.60
CA PHE A 118 -11.45 -13.07 6.80
C PHE A 118 -12.29 -13.16 8.07
N LEU A 119 -13.49 -13.74 7.92
CA LEU A 119 -14.42 -14.02 9.00
C LEU A 119 -14.43 -15.54 9.24
N GLU A 120 -13.55 -16.02 10.12
CA GLU A 120 -13.37 -17.45 10.41
C GLU A 120 -13.80 -17.78 11.84
N GLY A 121 -15.07 -18.13 12.03
CA GLY A 121 -15.63 -18.42 13.36
C GLY A 121 -15.43 -17.24 14.32
N ASN A 122 -14.56 -17.42 15.30
CA ASN A 122 -14.21 -16.38 16.27
C ASN A 122 -12.98 -15.54 15.87
N ARG A 123 -12.33 -15.81 14.74
CA ARG A 123 -11.15 -15.08 14.26
C ARG A 123 -11.57 -14.05 13.21
N ARG A 124 -11.03 -12.83 13.35
CA ARG A 124 -11.18 -11.76 12.38
C ARG A 124 -9.81 -11.17 12.10
N TYR A 125 -9.35 -11.28 10.86
CA TYR A 125 -8.05 -10.77 10.45
C TYR A 125 -8.14 -10.18 9.04
N ALA A 126 -7.29 -9.22 8.74
CA ALA A 126 -7.12 -8.72 7.38
C ALA A 126 -5.80 -9.23 6.80
N ILE A 127 -5.83 -9.63 5.53
CA ILE A 127 -4.64 -9.66 4.69
C ILE A 127 -4.69 -8.44 3.79
N TYR A 128 -3.62 -7.65 3.80
CA TYR A 128 -3.48 -6.45 2.98
C TYR A 128 -2.15 -6.51 2.24
N ASP A 129 -2.09 -5.74 1.18
CA ASP A 129 -0.89 -5.57 0.39
C ASP A 129 -0.05 -4.42 0.98
N LEU A 130 1.25 -4.69 1.08
CA LEU A 130 2.25 -3.81 1.62
C LEU A 130 3.18 -3.43 0.47
N VAL A 131 2.94 -2.22 0.00
CA VAL A 131 3.58 -1.51 -1.10
C VAL A 131 3.57 -2.32 -2.40
N HIS A 132 2.50 -3.06 -2.69
CA HIS A 132 2.35 -3.87 -3.92
C HIS A 132 3.27 -5.08 -4.08
N TYR A 133 4.03 -5.44 -3.04
CA TYR A 133 5.04 -6.52 -3.13
C TYR A 133 4.93 -7.58 -2.04
N CYS A 134 4.44 -7.22 -0.85
CA CYS A 134 4.32 -8.12 0.28
C CYS A 134 2.87 -8.26 0.71
N SER A 135 2.43 -9.48 1.01
CA SER A 135 1.19 -9.67 1.76
C SER A 135 1.48 -9.69 3.26
N ARG A 136 0.72 -8.92 4.02
CA ARG A 136 0.77 -8.88 5.49
C ARG A 136 -0.57 -9.21 6.09
N ARG A 137 -0.54 -9.62 7.36
CA ARG A 137 -1.73 -9.94 8.14
C ARG A 137 -1.77 -9.08 9.39
N ILE A 138 -2.94 -8.52 9.68
CA ILE A 138 -3.25 -7.92 10.98
C ILE A 138 -4.42 -8.67 11.63
N ASP A 139 -4.35 -8.87 12.95
CA ASP A 139 -5.49 -9.38 13.72
C ASP A 139 -6.39 -8.21 14.11
N LEU A 140 -7.63 -8.21 13.61
CA LEU A 140 -8.59 -7.14 13.84
C LEU A 140 -9.37 -7.34 15.14
N LYS A 141 -9.35 -8.56 15.71
CA LYS A 141 -10.09 -8.88 16.93
C LYS A 141 -9.24 -8.69 18.17
N ASN A 142 -8.01 -9.20 18.14
CA ASN A 142 -7.04 -9.10 19.22
C ASN A 142 -5.77 -8.42 18.67
N PRO A 143 -5.85 -7.11 18.38
CA PRO A 143 -4.74 -6.37 17.82
C PRO A 143 -3.57 -6.39 18.82
N GLY A 144 -2.48 -7.05 18.42
CA GLY A 144 -1.22 -7.05 19.17
C GLY A 144 -0.47 -5.73 18.96
N GLU A 145 0.84 -5.81 18.73
CA GLU A 145 1.68 -4.62 18.52
C GLU A 145 1.38 -3.88 17.20
N ASP A 146 0.75 -4.55 16.24
CA ASP A 146 0.37 -3.98 14.94
C ASP A 146 -0.82 -3.00 15.04
N GLY A 147 -1.59 -3.03 16.13
CA GLY A 147 -2.76 -2.18 16.32
C GLY A 147 -4.00 -2.65 15.52
N PRO A 148 -5.15 -1.97 15.72
CA PRO A 148 -6.45 -2.42 15.24
C PRO A 148 -6.78 -2.05 13.79
N GLY A 149 -5.94 -1.26 13.12
CA GLY A 149 -6.28 -0.66 11.83
C GLY A 149 -5.07 -0.48 10.94
N LEU A 150 -5.26 0.34 9.91
CA LEU A 150 -4.26 0.60 8.87
C LEU A 150 -4.12 2.10 8.62
N ASN A 151 -2.90 2.53 8.34
CA ASN A 151 -2.60 3.89 7.93
C ASN A 151 -2.17 3.83 6.46
N MET A 152 -2.82 4.64 5.62
CA MET A 152 -2.37 4.84 4.25
C MET A 152 -1.03 5.56 4.26
N VAL A 153 -0.14 5.17 3.35
CA VAL A 153 1.12 5.87 3.08
C VAL A 153 0.88 6.84 1.91
N PRO A 154 0.83 8.17 2.16
CA PRO A 154 0.57 9.14 1.10
C PRO A 154 1.55 9.07 -0.07
N GLY A 155 1.03 9.25 -1.28
CA GLY A 155 1.76 9.17 -2.54
C GLY A 155 2.05 7.76 -3.07
N TRP A 156 2.09 6.75 -2.19
CA TRP A 156 2.21 5.32 -2.54
C TRP A 156 0.89 4.55 -2.42
N HIS A 157 -0.11 5.13 -1.75
CA HIS A 157 -1.44 4.54 -1.47
C HIS A 157 -1.49 3.14 -0.86
N SER A 158 -0.36 2.70 -0.29
CA SER A 158 -0.32 1.42 0.39
C SER A 158 -0.54 1.52 1.89
N PHE A 159 -0.67 0.38 2.57
CA PHE A 159 -1.04 0.33 3.98
C PHE A 159 0.10 -0.12 4.89
N LEU A 160 0.20 0.55 6.05
CA LEU A 160 0.99 0.12 7.20
C LEU A 160 0.08 -0.13 8.41
N PRO A 161 0.46 -1.01 9.35
CA PRO A 161 -0.27 -1.16 10.60
C PRO A 161 -0.43 0.16 11.37
N ALA A 162 -1.65 0.49 11.76
CA ALA A 162 -1.96 1.66 12.58
C ALA A 162 -1.80 1.34 14.08
N ARG A 163 -0.55 1.24 14.54
CA ARG A 163 -0.22 0.90 15.94
C ARG A 163 -0.82 1.83 16.97
N LEU A 164 -0.99 3.11 16.60
CA LEU A 164 -1.56 4.18 17.42
C LEU A 164 -2.80 4.78 16.76
N LEU A 165 -3.70 3.92 16.27
CA LEU A 165 -4.92 4.38 15.63
C LEU A 165 -5.73 5.28 16.57
N ASN A 166 -5.82 6.56 16.22
CA ASN A 166 -6.76 7.47 16.83
C ASN A 166 -8.09 7.38 16.07
N TYR A 167 -9.09 6.72 16.66
CA TYR A 167 -10.39 6.55 16.02
C TYR A 167 -11.08 7.87 15.64
N ASN A 168 -10.76 8.98 16.31
CA ASN A 168 -11.28 10.30 15.94
C ASN A 168 -10.65 10.87 14.66
N GLN A 169 -9.54 10.28 14.21
CA GLN A 169 -8.85 10.60 12.96
C GLN A 169 -9.00 9.49 11.91
N ALA A 170 -9.71 8.41 12.25
CA ALA A 170 -10.08 7.39 11.28
C ALA A 170 -11.02 8.01 10.24
N ASP A 171 -10.91 7.56 8.99
CA ASP A 171 -11.79 7.96 7.90
C ASP A 171 -13.19 7.33 8.14
N ALA A 172 -13.92 7.88 9.12
CA ALA A 172 -15.13 7.29 9.71
C ALA A 172 -16.35 7.33 8.78
N ASP A 173 -16.33 8.20 7.78
CA ASP A 173 -17.43 8.42 6.84
C ASP A 173 -17.27 7.64 5.51
N LEU A 174 -16.28 6.72 5.43
CA LEU A 174 -16.11 5.88 4.26
C LEU A 174 -17.32 4.95 4.07
N THR A 175 -17.97 5.07 2.92
CA THR A 175 -19.07 4.20 2.51
C THR A 175 -18.55 3.13 1.55
N VAL A 176 -18.91 1.87 1.80
CA VAL A 176 -18.52 0.76 0.91
C VAL A 176 -19.48 0.61 -0.27
N PHE A 177 -18.99 0.95 -1.46
CA PHE A 177 -19.69 0.77 -2.74
C PHE A 177 -19.60 -0.68 -3.22
N PRO A 178 -20.52 -1.15 -4.08
CA PRO A 178 -20.47 -2.50 -4.61
C PRO A 178 -19.32 -2.69 -5.59
N LEU A 179 -18.49 -3.71 -5.37
CA LEU A 179 -17.52 -4.17 -6.35
C LEU A 179 -18.15 -5.21 -7.30
N SER A 180 -18.81 -4.74 -8.35
CA SER A 180 -19.45 -5.61 -9.36
C SER A 180 -18.50 -5.92 -10.53
N ASP A 181 -18.91 -6.86 -11.39
CA ASP A 181 -18.15 -7.24 -12.59
C ASP A 181 -17.93 -6.06 -13.55
N GLN A 182 -18.94 -5.19 -13.69
CA GLN A 182 -18.88 -4.00 -14.54
C GLN A 182 -17.77 -3.03 -14.10
N HIS A 183 -17.51 -2.91 -12.79
CA HIS A 183 -16.40 -2.11 -12.27
C HIS A 183 -15.07 -2.73 -12.67
N LEU A 184 -14.91 -4.03 -12.42
CA LEU A 184 -13.71 -4.77 -12.79
C LEU A 184 -13.42 -4.67 -14.30
N ASP A 185 -14.47 -4.80 -15.12
CA ASP A 185 -14.36 -4.72 -16.58
C ASP A 185 -13.98 -3.33 -17.04
N SER A 186 -14.59 -2.28 -16.48
CA SER A 186 -14.23 -0.91 -16.81
C SER A 186 -12.76 -0.63 -16.54
N TRP A 187 -12.27 -1.05 -15.36
CA TRP A 187 -10.91 -0.77 -14.93
C TRP A 187 -9.85 -1.64 -15.64
N TRP A 188 -10.19 -2.89 -15.93
CA TRP A 188 -9.31 -3.79 -16.70
C TRP A 188 -9.22 -3.38 -18.17
N ASN A 189 -10.28 -2.83 -18.75
CA ASN A 189 -10.32 -2.44 -20.15
C ASN A 189 -9.79 -1.02 -20.42
N ILE A 190 -9.20 -0.34 -19.42
CA ILE A 190 -8.43 0.89 -19.64
C ILE A 190 -7.33 0.60 -20.70
N PRO A 191 -7.32 1.30 -21.85
CA PRO A 191 -6.43 0.98 -22.97
C PRO A 191 -4.94 1.14 -22.64
N ASP A 192 -4.61 2.15 -21.85
CA ASP A 192 -3.23 2.43 -21.44
C ASP A 192 -2.79 1.45 -20.34
N ASP A 193 -1.70 0.69 -20.60
CA ASP A 193 -1.24 -0.36 -19.69
C ASP A 193 -0.73 0.18 -18.36
N MET A 194 -0.15 1.39 -18.35
CA MET A 194 0.33 2.03 -17.13
C MET A 194 -0.83 2.53 -16.27
N SER A 195 -1.96 2.89 -16.88
CA SER A 195 -3.14 3.41 -16.17
C SER A 195 -4.20 2.34 -15.84
N ARG A 196 -3.95 1.10 -16.25
CA ARG A 196 -4.88 -0.01 -16.06
C ARG A 196 -4.76 -0.55 -14.65
N LEU A 197 -5.90 -0.71 -13.96
CA LEU A 197 -5.92 -1.46 -12.70
C LEU A 197 -5.74 -2.94 -13.03
N LYS A 198 -4.51 -3.45 -12.90
CA LYS A 198 -4.11 -4.83 -13.24
C LYS A 198 -4.59 -5.85 -12.20
N ILE A 199 -5.88 -5.83 -11.92
CA ILE A 199 -6.56 -6.81 -11.07
C ILE A 199 -6.69 -8.09 -11.90
N THR A 200 -5.59 -8.84 -12.00
CA THR A 200 -5.51 -10.08 -12.78
C THR A 200 -6.29 -11.20 -12.12
N ASP A 201 -6.96 -12.02 -12.94
CA ASP A 201 -7.96 -12.99 -12.52
C ASP A 201 -9.04 -12.31 -11.66
N TYR A 202 -10.09 -11.82 -12.32
CA TYR A 202 -11.47 -11.74 -11.82
C TYR A 202 -11.69 -12.59 -10.53
N LEU A 203 -11.38 -12.03 -9.34
CA LEU A 203 -10.98 -12.72 -8.08
C LEU A 203 -9.61 -13.43 -8.05
N VAL A 204 -8.62 -12.73 -7.50
CA VAL A 204 -7.56 -13.36 -6.70
C VAL A 204 -8.25 -14.18 -5.62
N ASP A 205 -8.03 -15.50 -5.60
CA ASP A 205 -8.51 -16.40 -4.56
C ASP A 205 -7.94 -15.93 -3.21
N PRO A 206 -8.74 -15.27 -2.35
CA PRO A 206 -8.20 -14.69 -1.14
C PRO A 206 -7.70 -15.80 -0.20
N PHE A 207 -8.26 -17.00 -0.31
CA PHE A 207 -7.85 -18.17 0.47
C PHE A 207 -6.52 -18.78 0.00
N ALA A 208 -6.01 -18.37 -1.17
CA ALA A 208 -4.68 -18.74 -1.64
C ALA A 208 -3.59 -17.76 -1.16
N LEU A 209 -3.96 -16.60 -0.61
CA LEU A 209 -3.02 -15.63 -0.08
C LEU A 209 -2.33 -16.17 1.16
N ARG A 210 -1.00 -16.04 1.20
CA ARG A 210 -0.18 -16.37 2.37
C ARG A 210 0.30 -15.07 2.99
N ALA A 211 0.25 -14.95 4.30
CA ALA A 211 0.79 -13.79 5.02
C ALA A 211 1.55 -14.27 6.28
N PRO A 212 2.83 -13.86 6.49
CA PRO A 212 3.64 -13.07 5.56
C PRO A 212 3.93 -13.83 4.27
N GLY A 213 3.97 -13.12 3.14
CA GLY A 213 4.21 -13.72 1.82
C GLY A 213 4.29 -12.66 0.71
N HIS A 214 3.99 -13.07 -0.51
CA HIS A 214 3.84 -12.18 -1.65
C HIS A 214 2.39 -12.14 -2.09
N PHE A 215 1.95 -10.96 -2.50
CA PHE A 215 0.63 -10.75 -3.05
C PHE A 215 0.51 -11.36 -4.47
N MET A 216 1.62 -11.34 -5.22
CA MET A 216 1.73 -12.01 -6.51
C MET A 216 1.85 -13.53 -6.36
N LYS A 217 1.15 -14.27 -7.22
CA LYS A 217 1.22 -15.75 -7.27
C LYS A 217 2.62 -16.26 -7.62
N THR A 218 3.32 -15.56 -8.50
CA THR A 218 4.70 -15.87 -8.95
C THR A 218 5.52 -14.59 -8.95
N PRO A 219 5.99 -14.13 -7.78
CA PRO A 219 6.78 -12.90 -7.70
C PRO A 219 8.13 -13.11 -8.39
N ASP A 220 8.55 -12.13 -9.19
CA ASP A 220 9.90 -12.12 -9.76
C ASP A 220 10.95 -11.72 -8.70
N GLU A 221 12.23 -11.70 -9.07
CA GLU A 221 13.30 -11.32 -8.14
C GLU A 221 13.22 -9.85 -7.70
N THR A 222 12.64 -8.96 -8.51
CA THR A 222 12.44 -7.55 -8.17
C THR A 222 11.42 -7.44 -7.04
N SER A 223 10.23 -8.03 -7.20
CA SER A 223 9.18 -8.02 -6.18
C SER A 223 9.65 -8.67 -4.88
N LYS A 224 10.39 -9.78 -4.95
CA LYS A 224 10.99 -10.42 -3.77
C LYS A 224 11.96 -9.50 -3.05
N THR A 225 12.84 -8.84 -3.79
CA THR A 225 13.85 -7.94 -3.24
C THR A 225 13.21 -6.71 -2.59
N MET A 226 12.22 -6.10 -3.25
CA MET A 226 11.49 -4.97 -2.70
C MET A 226 10.76 -5.35 -1.42
N CYS A 227 10.03 -6.48 -1.45
CA CYS A 227 9.33 -6.97 -0.28
C CYS A 227 10.28 -7.20 0.90
N CYS A 228 11.39 -7.90 0.69
CA CYS A 228 12.42 -8.08 1.72
C CYS A 228 12.95 -6.74 2.25
N SER A 229 13.22 -5.78 1.36
CA SER A 229 13.79 -4.49 1.72
C SER A 229 12.85 -3.65 2.58
N PHE A 230 11.57 -3.60 2.23
CA PHE A 230 10.53 -2.94 3.04
C PHE A 230 10.41 -3.57 4.43
N LEU A 231 10.41 -4.91 4.51
CA LEU A 231 10.31 -5.61 5.79
C LEU A 231 11.52 -5.31 6.71
N GLU A 232 12.73 -5.21 6.17
CA GLU A 232 13.89 -4.83 6.98
C GLU A 232 13.83 -3.36 7.45
N ILE A 233 13.29 -2.45 6.62
CA ILE A 233 13.07 -1.05 7.01
C ILE A 233 11.99 -0.94 8.09
N GLU A 234 10.87 -1.64 7.92
CA GLU A 234 9.79 -1.67 8.90
C GLU A 234 10.25 -2.26 10.25
N ARG A 235 11.04 -3.34 10.23
CA ARG A 235 11.64 -3.91 11.44
C ARG A 235 12.52 -2.90 12.16
N ALA A 236 13.37 -2.17 11.43
CA ALA A 236 14.19 -1.14 12.04
C ALA A 236 13.34 0.01 12.61
N LEU A 237 12.25 0.40 11.94
CA LEU A 237 11.27 1.38 12.46
C LEU A 237 10.60 0.93 13.75
N ALA A 238 10.45 -0.37 13.97
CA ALA A 238 9.93 -0.92 15.22
C ALA A 238 10.99 -1.02 16.33
N GLU A 239 12.26 -1.19 15.97
CA GLU A 239 13.36 -1.43 16.92
C GLU A 239 14.00 -0.14 17.46
N PHE A 240 14.13 0.90 16.63
CA PHE A 240 14.85 2.13 16.99
C PHE A 240 13.89 3.24 17.43
N GLU A 241 14.21 3.92 18.54
CA GLU A 241 13.42 5.06 19.04
C GLU A 241 13.54 6.28 18.13
N ASP A 242 14.70 6.50 17.51
CA ASP A 242 14.87 7.55 16.50
C ASP A 242 14.51 7.01 15.11
N PRO A 243 13.42 7.51 14.50
CA PRO A 243 13.09 7.28 13.09
C PRO A 243 14.24 7.38 12.11
N ARG A 244 15.18 8.29 12.40
CA ARG A 244 16.30 8.57 11.51
C ARG A 244 17.31 7.46 11.52
N GLN A 245 17.65 7.02 12.72
CA GLN A 245 18.44 5.82 12.89
C GLN A 245 17.72 4.61 12.30
N ALA A 246 16.40 4.48 12.52
CA ALA A 246 15.62 3.38 12.00
C ALA A 246 15.70 3.23 10.47
N ILE A 247 15.44 4.31 9.72
CA ILE A 247 15.45 4.25 8.25
C ILE A 247 16.86 3.96 7.72
N VAL A 248 17.88 4.57 8.33
CA VAL A 248 19.29 4.34 7.93
C VAL A 248 19.70 2.88 8.20
N GLU A 249 19.43 2.37 9.40
CA GLU A 249 19.78 0.99 9.78
C GLU A 249 18.93 -0.04 9.02
N GLY A 250 17.65 0.27 8.78
CA GLY A 250 16.76 -0.52 7.95
C GLY A 250 17.25 -0.64 6.51
N ALA A 251 17.65 0.47 5.89
CA ALA A 251 18.22 0.48 4.54
C ALA A 251 19.54 -0.32 4.48
N LYS A 252 20.43 -0.18 5.48
CA LYS A 252 21.66 -0.99 5.58
C LYS A 252 21.36 -2.49 5.69
N ARG A 253 20.36 -2.86 6.51
CA ARG A 253 19.91 -4.24 6.66
C ARG A 253 19.31 -4.77 5.35
N ALA A 254 18.47 -3.99 4.69
CA ALA A 254 17.87 -4.32 3.40
C ALA A 254 18.96 -4.59 2.35
N LEU A 255 19.95 -3.69 2.22
CA LEU A 255 21.08 -3.91 1.32
C LEU A 255 21.84 -5.21 1.67
N THR A 256 22.14 -5.44 2.94
CA THR A 256 22.96 -6.59 3.35
C THR A 256 22.21 -7.92 3.20
N LYS A 257 20.93 -7.97 3.57
CA LYS A 257 20.15 -9.21 3.66
C LYS A 257 19.34 -9.50 2.40
N CYS A 258 18.86 -8.48 1.69
CA CYS A 258 17.98 -8.65 0.54
C CYS A 258 18.75 -8.61 -0.78
N VAL A 259 19.68 -7.66 -0.92
CA VAL A 259 20.58 -7.61 -2.08
C VAL A 259 21.76 -8.58 -1.88
N GLY A 260 22.51 -8.43 -0.79
CA GLY A 260 23.69 -9.25 -0.50
C GLY A 260 24.90 -8.90 -1.39
N ILE A 261 26.10 -9.26 -0.93
CA ILE A 261 27.37 -8.85 -1.57
C ILE A 261 27.55 -9.44 -2.99
N PHE A 262 26.92 -10.57 -3.30
CA PHE A 262 27.10 -11.31 -4.55
C PHE A 262 25.92 -11.26 -5.52
N ALA A 263 24.80 -10.59 -5.18
CA ALA A 263 23.60 -10.56 -6.01
C ALA A 263 23.26 -9.14 -6.48
N LEU A 264 24.19 -8.56 -7.25
CA LEU A 264 24.08 -7.23 -7.85
C LEU A 264 22.85 -7.04 -8.75
N HIS A 265 22.31 -8.12 -9.33
CA HIS A 265 21.07 -8.07 -10.11
C HIS A 265 19.85 -7.59 -9.29
N ARG A 266 19.90 -7.70 -7.95
CA ARG A 266 18.86 -7.22 -7.03
C ARG A 266 18.99 -5.73 -6.68
N LEU A 267 20.13 -5.13 -7.03
CA LEU A 267 20.44 -3.75 -6.66
C LEU A 267 19.50 -2.74 -7.33
N GLY A 268 19.05 -3.03 -8.56
CA GLY A 268 18.09 -2.17 -9.26
C GLY A 268 16.80 -1.96 -8.47
N ALA A 269 16.20 -3.05 -7.96
CA ALA A 269 15.00 -3.01 -7.14
C ALA A 269 15.19 -2.21 -5.84
N TYR A 270 16.35 -2.38 -5.19
CA TYR A 270 16.69 -1.63 -3.98
C TYR A 270 16.88 -0.13 -4.26
N LEU A 271 17.54 0.24 -5.35
CA LEU A 271 17.72 1.66 -5.73
C LEU A 271 16.41 2.30 -6.16
N GLN A 272 15.53 1.55 -6.84
CA GLN A 272 14.18 2.00 -7.16
C GLN A 272 13.42 2.36 -5.89
N LEU A 273 13.41 1.47 -4.89
CA LEU A 273 12.80 1.72 -3.58
C LEU A 273 13.32 3.01 -2.94
N LEU A 274 14.64 3.21 -2.90
CA LEU A 274 15.21 4.44 -2.33
C LEU A 274 14.79 5.70 -3.11
N ASN A 275 14.74 5.63 -4.44
CA ASN A 275 14.27 6.74 -5.25
C ASN A 275 12.80 7.08 -4.96
N GLU A 276 11.94 6.07 -4.80
CA GLU A 276 10.54 6.27 -4.43
C GLU A 276 10.40 6.87 -3.02
N MET A 277 11.14 6.34 -2.04
CA MET A 277 11.22 6.90 -0.68
C MET A 277 11.67 8.37 -0.70
N GLN A 278 12.61 8.73 -1.57
CA GLN A 278 13.04 10.13 -1.72
C GLN A 278 11.92 11.00 -2.28
N LYS A 279 11.21 10.52 -3.30
CA LYS A 279 10.14 11.27 -3.96
C LYS A 279 8.99 11.61 -3.02
N VAL A 280 8.64 10.71 -2.10
CA VAL A 280 7.64 10.98 -1.03
C VAL A 280 8.21 11.73 0.17
N GLY A 281 9.47 12.17 0.11
CA GLY A 281 10.12 12.98 1.15
C GLY A 281 10.57 12.20 2.40
N LEU A 282 10.56 10.86 2.35
CA LEU A 282 10.96 9.99 3.47
C LEU A 282 12.46 10.01 3.71
N ILE A 283 13.27 10.16 2.66
CA ILE A 283 14.73 10.23 2.73
C ILE A 283 15.30 11.33 1.83
N ARG A 284 16.50 11.81 2.13
CA ARG A 284 17.30 12.62 1.19
C ARG A 284 18.48 11.80 0.70
N LEU A 285 18.56 11.60 -0.62
CA LEU A 285 19.76 11.08 -1.25
C LEU A 285 20.69 12.25 -1.63
N PRO A 286 22.02 12.09 -1.47
CA PRO A 286 22.99 13.16 -1.74
C PRO A 286 23.06 13.57 -3.22
N GLN A 287 22.65 12.69 -4.15
CA GLN A 287 22.35 13.00 -5.55
C GLN A 287 21.22 12.08 -6.05
N PRO A 288 20.41 12.51 -7.04
CA PRO A 288 19.45 11.64 -7.71
C PRO A 288 20.18 10.43 -8.28
N ILE A 289 19.68 9.22 -8.02
CA ILE A 289 20.24 8.00 -8.60
C ILE A 289 19.74 7.91 -10.03
N SER A 290 20.51 8.45 -10.99
CA SER A 290 20.25 8.28 -12.42
C SER A 290 20.77 6.93 -12.93
N GLU A 291 20.20 6.44 -14.03
CA GLU A 291 20.63 5.20 -14.69
C GLU A 291 22.14 5.18 -14.96
N GLY A 292 22.81 4.09 -14.61
CA GLY A 292 24.25 3.89 -14.86
C GLY A 292 25.20 4.01 -13.66
N LEU A 293 24.77 3.70 -12.42
CA LEU A 293 25.68 3.66 -11.27
C LEU A 293 26.69 2.50 -11.33
N SER A 294 27.97 2.81 -11.17
CA SER A 294 29.01 1.79 -10.95
C SER A 294 28.94 1.23 -9.52
N ILE A 295 29.29 -0.04 -9.33
CA ILE A 295 29.38 -0.69 -8.01
C ILE A 295 30.30 0.12 -7.07
N ALA A 296 31.38 0.69 -7.61
CA ALA A 296 32.32 1.53 -6.85
C ALA A 296 31.68 2.82 -6.32
N SER A 297 30.78 3.43 -7.10
CA SER A 297 29.98 4.59 -6.68
C SER A 297 29.05 4.21 -5.52
N ILE A 298 28.43 3.04 -5.59
CA ILE A 298 27.53 2.51 -4.56
C ILE A 298 28.33 2.18 -3.28
N THR A 299 29.50 1.56 -3.41
CA THR A 299 30.40 1.31 -2.27
C THR A 299 30.90 2.60 -1.62
N GLN A 300 31.23 3.64 -2.40
CA GLN A 300 31.58 4.95 -1.86
C GLN A 300 30.40 5.69 -1.21
N MET A 301 29.20 5.59 -1.78
CA MET A 301 27.98 6.13 -1.18
C MET A 301 27.69 5.45 0.18
N LEU A 302 27.95 4.14 0.28
CA LEU A 302 27.80 3.38 1.52
C LEU A 302 28.86 3.73 2.57
N GLN A 303 30.11 3.94 2.15
CA GLN A 303 31.22 4.32 3.04
C GLN A 303 31.12 5.75 3.58
N LYS A 304 30.44 6.66 2.87
CA LYS A 304 30.36 8.09 3.23
C LYS A 304 29.13 8.50 4.06
N GLY A 305 28.28 7.56 4.48
CA GLY A 305 27.05 7.86 5.21
C GLY A 305 25.87 8.06 4.25
N PHE A 306 25.17 6.95 4.01
CA PHE A 306 24.32 6.73 2.83
C PHE A 306 23.01 7.54 2.78
N LEU A 307 22.49 8.01 3.91
CA LEU A 307 21.15 8.61 4.01
C LEU A 307 21.13 9.68 5.11
N THR A 308 20.69 10.88 4.79
CA THR A 308 20.29 11.88 5.79
C THR A 308 18.79 12.12 5.64
N LEU A 309 18.05 12.10 6.74
CA LEU A 309 16.65 12.49 6.72
C LEU A 309 16.52 13.99 6.55
N THR A 310 15.52 14.42 5.79
CA THR A 310 15.08 15.82 5.85
C THR A 310 14.48 16.08 7.24
N ASP A 311 14.45 17.34 7.68
CA ASP A 311 13.75 17.75 8.93
C ASP A 311 12.24 17.43 8.91
N VAL A 312 11.76 16.98 7.76
CA VAL A 312 10.37 16.87 7.37
C VAL A 312 9.94 15.40 7.33
N GLY A 313 10.76 14.49 6.80
CA GLY A 313 10.63 13.05 7.04
C GLY A 313 10.78 12.70 8.54
N GLN A 314 11.48 13.55 9.31
CA GLN A 314 11.49 13.45 10.78
C GLN A 314 10.08 13.62 11.39
N SER A 315 9.23 14.47 10.83
CA SER A 315 7.88 14.74 11.34
C SER A 315 6.87 13.66 10.96
N LEU A 316 6.96 13.13 9.73
CA LEU A 316 6.15 11.98 9.28
C LEU A 316 6.35 10.75 10.17
N VAL A 317 7.61 10.43 10.47
CA VAL A 317 7.91 9.24 11.26
C VAL A 317 7.71 9.48 12.76
N LYS A 318 7.82 10.73 13.26
CA LYS A 318 7.33 11.08 14.60
C LYS A 318 5.83 10.85 14.76
N GLY A 319 5.03 11.05 13.71
CA GLY A 319 3.62 10.61 13.70
C GLY A 319 3.43 9.10 13.85
N LEU A 320 4.45 8.30 13.52
CA LEU A 320 4.50 6.84 13.65
C LEU A 320 5.17 6.36 14.94
N SER A 321 5.86 7.23 15.69
CA SER A 321 6.67 6.86 16.86
C SER A 321 6.22 7.60 18.13
N ARG A 322 5.90 6.79 19.16
CA ARG A 322 5.49 7.13 20.53
C ARG A 322 5.79 8.56 21.03
N GLU A 323 4.76 9.21 21.56
CA GLU A 323 4.83 9.73 22.93
C GLU A 323 4.16 8.72 23.87
N LYS A 324 4.92 8.10 24.77
CA LYS A 324 4.32 7.51 25.98
C LYS A 324 3.91 8.67 26.88
N PRO A 325 2.70 8.67 27.46
CA PRO A 325 2.41 9.58 28.56
C PRO A 325 3.37 9.27 29.70
N LYS A 326 4.11 10.29 30.14
CA LYS A 326 4.87 10.23 31.38
C LYS A 326 3.88 9.99 32.52
N LYS A 327 4.14 8.93 33.30
CA LYS A 327 3.50 8.73 34.60
C LYS A 327 3.94 9.81 35.57
#